data_AF-A0A499VKI4-F1
#
_entry.id   AF-A0A499VKI4-F1
#
_cell.length_a   1.000
_cell.length_b   1.000
_cell.length_c   1.000
_cell.angle_alpha   90.00
_cell.angle_beta   90.00
_cell.angle_gamma   90.00
#
_symmetry.space_group_name_H-M   'P 1'
#
loop_
_entity.id
_entity.type
_entity.pdbx_description
1 polymer ?
#
loop_
_entity_poly.entity_id
_entity_poly.type
_entity_poly.pdbx_seq_one_letter_code
_entity_poly.pdbx_strand_id
1 'polypeptide(L)'
;MVDEQVGAEFVTKLLEPQLQLYVRRLRSAQEHGDVRPDVDPRIALELFVSPLAQRWLQRTGPITHAYTDTLVDYALNGLAPRRPS
;
A
#
# COMPACT_ATOMS: atom_id res chain seq x y z
N MET A 1 21.77 -18.10 2.54
CA MET A 1 20.46 -18.76 2.65
C MET A 1 19.69 -17.95 3.69
N VAL A 2 18.67 -17.21 3.28
CA VAL A 2 17.80 -16.52 4.25
C VAL A 2 17.03 -17.63 4.97
N ASP A 3 17.07 -17.63 6.28
CA ASP A 3 16.30 -18.58 7.08
C ASP A 3 14.81 -18.23 6.92
N GLU A 4 14.09 -19.06 6.18
CA GLU A 4 12.68 -18.90 5.84
C GLU A 4 11.81 -18.75 7.09
N GLN A 5 12.22 -19.40 8.20
CA GLN A 5 11.52 -19.35 9.47
C GLN A 5 11.69 -17.98 10.16
N VAL A 6 12.88 -17.39 10.09
CA VAL A 6 13.13 -16.02 10.59
C VAL A 6 12.38 -14.97 9.75
N GLY A 7 12.33 -15.16 8.43
CA GLY A 7 11.55 -14.31 7.54
C GLY A 7 10.04 -14.34 7.84
N ALA A 8 9.48 -15.53 8.03
CA ALA A 8 8.07 -15.72 8.35
C ALA A 8 7.69 -15.13 9.72
N GLU A 9 8.55 -15.29 10.74
CA GLU A 9 8.31 -14.69 12.05
C GLU A 9 8.35 -13.15 12.00
N PHE A 10 9.29 -12.57 11.25
CA PHE A 10 9.37 -11.12 11.07
C PHE A 10 8.12 -10.55 10.40
N VAL A 11 7.65 -11.19 9.33
CA VAL A 11 6.40 -10.81 8.64
C VAL A 11 5.23 -10.87 9.61
N THR A 12 5.08 -11.97 10.34
CA THR A 12 3.93 -12.21 11.21
C THR A 12 3.91 -11.28 12.43
N LYS A 13 5.06 -11.09 13.09
CA LYS A 13 5.12 -10.39 14.38
C LYS A 13 5.33 -8.89 14.24
N LEU A 14 5.95 -8.41 13.16
CA LEU A 14 6.31 -7.00 13.01
C LEU A 14 5.64 -6.31 11.82
N LEU A 15 5.61 -6.94 10.66
CA LEU A 15 5.09 -6.29 9.45
C LEU A 15 3.56 -6.33 9.42
N GLU A 16 2.98 -7.49 9.64
CA GLU A 16 1.53 -7.73 9.56
C GLU A 16 0.70 -6.82 10.49
N PRO A 17 1.05 -6.60 11.77
CA PRO A 17 0.33 -5.66 12.63
C PRO A 17 0.31 -4.22 12.08
N GLN A 18 1.39 -3.79 11.40
CA GLN A 18 1.45 -2.47 10.77
C GLN A 18 0.58 -2.42 9.52
N LEU A 19 0.57 -3.46 8.69
CA LEU A 19 -0.29 -3.55 7.51
C LEU A 19 -1.78 -3.51 7.90
N GLN A 20 -2.15 -4.09 9.04
CA GLN A 20 -3.52 -4.02 9.56
C GLN A 20 -4.00 -2.60 9.87
N LEU A 21 -3.10 -1.64 10.16
CA LEU A 21 -3.48 -0.24 10.31
C LEU A 21 -3.98 0.35 8.98
N TYR A 22 -3.31 0.01 7.86
CA TYR A 22 -3.74 0.41 6.52
C TYR A 22 -5.07 -0.23 6.15
N VAL A 23 -5.24 -1.52 6.44
CA VAL A 23 -6.51 -2.25 6.21
C VAL A 23 -7.66 -1.57 6.93
N ARG A 24 -7.50 -1.24 8.23
CA ARG A 24 -8.54 -0.56 9.01
C ARG A 24 -8.88 0.80 8.41
N ARG A 25 -7.88 1.56 7.95
CA ARG A 25 -8.11 2.87 7.32
C ARG A 25 -8.84 2.76 5.99
N LEU A 26 -8.49 1.79 5.15
CA LEU A 26 -9.18 1.53 3.89
C LEU A 26 -10.63 1.06 4.11
N ARG A 27 -10.88 0.22 5.11
CA ARG A 27 -12.24 -0.16 5.50
C ARG A 27 -13.07 1.04 5.96
N SER A 28 -12.50 1.89 6.82
CA SER A 28 -13.16 3.12 7.23
C SER A 28 -13.47 4.02 6.02
N ALA A 29 -12.54 4.14 5.07
CA ALA A 29 -12.80 4.88 3.83
C ALA A 29 -13.91 4.25 2.97
N GLN A 30 -14.05 2.92 2.95
CA GLN A 30 -15.19 2.24 2.31
C GLN A 30 -16.52 2.57 3.00
N GLU A 31 -16.55 2.58 4.34
CA GLU A 31 -17.75 2.93 5.12
C GLU A 31 -18.24 4.37 4.86
N HIS A 32 -17.32 5.28 4.53
CA HIS A 32 -17.63 6.67 4.19
C HIS A 32 -17.87 6.91 2.68
N GLY A 33 -17.68 5.89 1.85
CA GLY A 33 -17.83 6.00 0.39
C GLY A 33 -16.63 6.62 -0.34
N ASP A 34 -15.52 6.86 0.34
CA ASP A 34 -14.27 7.40 -0.23
C ASP A 34 -13.49 6.35 -1.03
N VAL A 35 -13.72 5.06 -0.76
CA VAL A 35 -13.13 3.91 -1.46
C VAL A 35 -14.25 3.00 -1.94
N ARG A 36 -14.10 2.42 -3.14
CA ARG A 36 -15.14 1.54 -3.69
C ARG A 36 -15.39 0.34 -2.76
N PRO A 37 -16.65 -0.07 -2.55
CA PRO A 37 -16.98 -1.14 -1.59
C PRO A 37 -16.57 -2.55 -2.08
N ASP A 38 -16.24 -2.71 -3.36
CA ASP A 38 -15.91 -3.99 -3.99
C ASP A 38 -14.41 -4.33 -3.97
N VAL A 39 -13.54 -3.40 -3.57
CA VAL A 39 -12.09 -3.66 -3.51
C VAL A 39 -11.74 -4.38 -2.20
N ASP A 40 -10.81 -5.34 -2.29
CA ASP A 40 -10.22 -5.95 -1.10
C ASP A 40 -9.21 -4.98 -0.47
N PRO A 41 -9.42 -4.51 0.77
CA PRO A 41 -8.48 -3.63 1.47
C PRO A 41 -7.07 -4.21 1.60
N ARG A 42 -6.93 -5.55 1.61
CA ARG A 42 -5.64 -6.23 1.67
C ARG A 42 -4.85 -6.15 0.39
N ILE A 43 -5.51 -6.25 -0.75
CA ILE A 43 -4.85 -6.09 -2.03
C ILE A 43 -4.62 -4.60 -2.29
N ALA A 44 -5.59 -3.75 -1.94
CA ALA A 44 -5.49 -2.31 -2.14
C ALA A 44 -4.31 -1.68 -1.38
N LEU A 45 -3.98 -2.16 -0.17
CA LEU A 45 -2.84 -1.63 0.58
C LEU A 45 -1.50 -1.84 -0.14
N GLU A 46 -1.37 -2.92 -0.94
CA GLU A 46 -0.16 -3.24 -1.67
C GLU A 46 0.22 -2.14 -2.67
N LEU A 47 -0.78 -1.44 -3.22
CA LEU A 47 -0.56 -0.31 -4.13
C LEU A 47 0.21 0.84 -3.48
N PHE A 48 0.14 0.97 -2.14
CA PHE A 48 0.85 1.99 -1.39
C PHE A 48 2.22 1.49 -0.89
N VAL A 49 2.25 0.29 -0.29
CA VAL A 49 3.46 -0.18 0.44
C VAL A 49 4.48 -0.84 -0.47
N SER A 50 4.05 -1.54 -1.53
CA SER A 50 4.96 -2.29 -2.40
C SER A 50 5.93 -1.38 -3.18
N PRO A 51 5.50 -0.23 -3.76
CA PRO A 51 6.43 0.69 -4.42
C PRO A 51 7.45 1.33 -3.46
N LEU A 52 7.08 1.53 -2.18
CA LEU A 52 7.99 2.05 -1.16
C LEU A 52 9.03 0.99 -0.78
N ALA A 53 8.58 -0.24 -0.51
CA ALA A 53 9.46 -1.36 -0.18
C ALA A 53 10.43 -1.66 -1.34
N GLN A 54 9.92 -1.71 -2.57
CA GLN A 54 10.73 -1.90 -3.77
C GLN A 54 11.79 -0.81 -3.90
N ARG A 55 11.43 0.47 -3.82
CA ARG A 55 12.37 1.58 -3.97
C ARG A 55 13.43 1.59 -2.86
N TRP A 56 13.03 1.27 -1.63
CA TRP A 56 13.96 1.19 -0.49
C TRP A 56 14.95 0.04 -0.65
N LEU A 57 14.47 -1.17 -0.95
CA LEU A 57 15.30 -2.38 -1.09
C LEU A 57 16.22 -2.28 -2.30
N GLN A 58 15.70 -1.83 -3.45
CA GLN A 58 16.44 -1.76 -4.71
C GLN A 58 17.19 -0.43 -4.92
N ARG A 59 17.07 0.51 -3.98
CA ARG A 59 17.76 1.81 -4.01
C ARG A 59 17.50 2.60 -5.30
N THR A 60 16.29 2.54 -5.85
CA THR A 60 15.93 3.15 -7.14
C THR A 60 15.63 4.66 -7.07
N GLY A 61 15.80 5.28 -5.90
CA GLY A 61 15.62 6.71 -5.70
C GLY A 61 15.29 7.09 -4.25
N PRO A 62 15.25 8.39 -3.93
CA PRO A 62 14.86 8.85 -2.61
C PRO A 62 13.37 8.62 -2.33
N ILE A 63 13.03 8.36 -1.07
CA ILE A 63 11.65 8.38 -0.58
C ILE A 63 11.39 9.78 -0.02
N THR A 64 10.58 10.55 -0.73
CA THR A 64 10.24 11.95 -0.39
C THR A 64 8.72 12.09 -0.28
N HIS A 65 8.25 13.16 0.38
CA HIS A 65 6.83 13.49 0.42
C HIS A 65 6.22 13.62 -0.98
N ALA A 66 6.88 14.33 -1.89
CA ALA A 66 6.40 14.48 -3.27
C ALA A 66 6.24 13.13 -3.99
N TYR A 67 7.14 12.18 -3.75
CA TYR A 67 7.02 10.83 -4.29
C TYR A 67 5.84 10.08 -3.67
N THR A 68 5.69 10.13 -2.34
CA THR A 68 4.59 9.44 -1.66
C THR A 68 3.23 10.03 -2.05
N ASP A 69 3.14 11.35 -2.22
CA ASP A 69 1.91 12.02 -2.65
C ASP A 69 1.50 11.58 -4.06
N THR A 70 2.48 11.46 -4.97
CA THR A 70 2.24 10.94 -6.33
C THR A 70 1.77 9.49 -6.32
N LEU A 71 2.37 8.63 -5.47
CA LEU A 71 1.94 7.25 -5.32
C LEU A 71 0.51 7.14 -4.81
N VAL A 72 0.14 7.97 -3.82
CA VAL A 72 -1.23 8.00 -3.27
C VAL A 72 -2.20 8.46 -4.35
N ASP A 73 -1.88 9.49 -5.11
CA ASP A 73 -2.71 9.96 -6.22
C ASP A 73 -2.95 8.84 -7.24
N TYR A 74 -1.90 8.13 -7.66
CA TYR A 74 -2.03 7.01 -8.59
C TYR A 74 -2.82 5.83 -8.02
N ALA A 75 -2.63 5.50 -6.74
CA ALA A 75 -3.36 4.41 -6.11
C ALA A 75 -4.86 4.70 -5.98
N LEU A 76 -5.23 5.96 -5.72
CA LEU A 76 -6.63 6.36 -5.56
C LEU A 76 -7.33 6.64 -6.91
N ASN A 77 -6.63 7.24 -7.87
CA ASN A 77 -7.21 7.69 -9.12
C ASN A 77 -6.95 6.75 -10.31
N GLY A 78 -6.03 5.80 -10.18
CA GLY A 78 -5.58 4.96 -11.27
C GLY A 78 -4.73 5.71 -12.30
N LEU A 79 -4.09 4.97 -13.21
CA LEU A 79 -3.22 5.54 -14.26
C LEU A 79 -3.96 5.89 -15.55
N ALA A 80 -5.18 5.37 -15.73
CA ALA A 80 -5.96 5.60 -16.94
C ALA A 80 -6.54 7.03 -16.92
N PRO A 81 -6.68 7.69 -18.09
CA PRO A 81 -7.34 8.99 -18.17
C PRO A 81 -8.74 8.92 -17.56
N ARG A 82 -9.06 9.85 -16.66
CA ARG A 82 -10.43 10.03 -16.16
C ARG A 82 -11.28 10.52 -17.33
N ARG A 83 -12.24 9.71 -17.78
CA ARG A 83 -13.26 10.22 -18.71
C ARG A 83 -14.02 11.33 -18.00
N PRO A 84 -14.23 12.50 -18.66
CA PRO A 84 -15.11 13.50 -18.11
C PRO A 84 -16.50 12.90 -17.95
N SER A 85 -17.09 13.09 -16.77
CA SER A 85 -18.49 12.77 -16.45
C SER A 85 -19.44 13.67 -17.22
#